data_AF-A0A938MT17-F1
#
_entry.id   AF-A0A938MT17-F1
#
_cell.length_a   1.000
_cell.length_b   1.000
_cell.length_c   1.000
_cell.angle_alpha   90.00
_cell.angle_beta   90.00
_cell.angle_gamma   90.00
#
_symmetry.space_group_name_H-M   'P 1'
#
loop_
_entity.id
_entity.type
_entity.pdbx_description
1 polymer ?
#
loop_
_entity_poly.entity_id
_entity_poly.type
_entity_poly.pdbx_seq_one_letter_code
_entity_poly.pdbx_strand_id
1 'polypeptide(L)' 'MASTPDRKDSSSEPTVPGPCGPSTLAIHAGEDRQKLGYSITDPIICAATYTFSDTQSVIDFIEQQLPR' A
#
# COMPACT_ATOMS: atom_id res chain seq x y z
N MET A 1 5.85 10.36 -36.93
CA MET A 1 4.47 9.88 -36.71
C MET A 1 4.56 8.43 -36.24
N ALA A 2 4.48 8.19 -34.94
CA ALA A 2 4.48 6.83 -34.40
C ALA A 2 3.02 6.40 -34.19
N SER A 3 2.60 5.35 -34.90
CA SER A 3 1.25 4.78 -34.78
C SER A 3 1.04 4.14 -33.41
N THR A 4 0.02 4.59 -32.68
CA THR A 4 -0.55 3.87 -31.54
C THR A 4 -1.33 2.64 -32.04
N PRO A 5 -1.20 1.46 -31.40
CA PRO A 5 -2.03 0.32 -31.76
C PRO A 5 -3.43 0.45 -31.17
N ASP A 6 -4.42 0.04 -31.96
CA ASP A 6 -5.85 0.04 -31.64
C ASP A 6 -6.17 -0.74 -30.36
N ARG A 7 -7.00 -0.14 -29.51
CA ARG A 7 -7.58 -0.77 -28.31
C ARG A 7 -8.72 -1.69 -28.76
N LYS A 8 -8.45 -3.00 -28.79
CA LYS A 8 -9.46 -4.02 -29.08
C LYS A 8 -10.47 -4.08 -27.92
N ASP A 9 -11.70 -3.67 -28.18
CA ASP A 9 -12.80 -3.73 -27.22
C ASP A 9 -13.31 -5.19 -27.16
N SER A 10 -13.15 -5.85 -26.02
CA SER A 10 -13.57 -7.24 -25.81
C SER A 10 -14.61 -7.34 -24.69
N SER A 11 -15.84 -7.71 -25.09
CA SER A 11 -16.89 -8.41 -24.34
C SER A 11 -16.90 -8.36 -22.81
N SER A 12 -18.01 -7.85 -22.27
CA SER A 12 -18.35 -7.71 -20.84
C SER A 12 -18.52 -9.05 -20.10
N GLU A 13 -17.43 -9.76 -19.83
CA GLU A 13 -17.39 -10.71 -18.72
C GLU A 13 -17.03 -9.97 -17.43
N PRO A 14 -17.54 -10.39 -16.25
CA PRO A 14 -17.15 -9.79 -14.98
C PRO A 14 -15.65 -10.01 -14.80
N THR A 15 -14.88 -8.96 -15.06
CA THR A 15 -13.44 -8.97 -14.92
C THR A 15 -13.13 -9.11 -13.43
N VAL A 16 -12.73 -10.31 -13.02
CA VAL A 16 -12.03 -10.50 -11.74
C VAL A 16 -10.89 -9.47 -11.76
N PRO A 17 -10.75 -8.60 -10.75
CA PRO A 17 -9.72 -7.56 -10.78
C PRO A 17 -8.37 -8.24 -10.98
N GLY A 18 -7.82 -8.09 -12.19
CA GLY A 18 -6.48 -8.54 -12.47
C GLY A 18 -5.51 -7.78 -11.55
N PRO A 19 -4.30 -8.32 -11.33
CA PRO A 19 -3.24 -7.56 -10.68
C PRO A 19 -3.15 -6.17 -11.29
N CYS A 20 -3.05 -5.13 -10.45
CA CYS A 20 -2.90 -3.76 -10.92
C CYS A 20 -1.73 -3.67 -11.92
N GLY A 21 -1.93 -2.89 -13.00
CA GLY A 21 -0.87 -2.67 -13.99
C GLY A 21 0.37 -2.03 -13.36
N PRO A 22 1.55 -2.13 -14.02
CA PRO A 22 2.81 -1.64 -13.47
C PRO A 22 2.81 -0.14 -13.17
N SER A 23 2.07 0.67 -13.94
CA SER A 23 1.91 2.10 -13.67
C SER A 23 1.13 2.37 -12.37
N THR A 24 0.06 1.61 -12.11
CA THR A 24 -0.72 1.72 -10.87
C THR A 24 0.09 1.27 -9.67
N LEU A 25 0.82 0.16 -9.79
CA LEU A 25 1.69 -0.33 -8.72
C LEU A 25 2.84 0.65 -8.43
N ALA A 26 3.42 1.29 -9.44
CA ALA A 26 4.47 2.28 -9.24
C ALA A 26 4.03 3.50 -8.43
N ILE A 27 2.72 3.81 -8.41
CA ILE A 27 2.18 4.93 -7.64
C ILE A 27 1.68 4.50 -6.26
N HIS A 28 1.04 3.33 -6.15
CA HIS A 28 0.28 2.97 -4.93
C HIS A 28 0.80 1.73 -4.19
N ALA A 29 1.75 0.97 -4.74
CA ALA A 29 2.23 -0.23 -4.07
C ALA A 29 2.99 0.14 -2.79
N GLY A 30 2.70 -0.59 -1.70
CA GLY A 30 3.30 -0.35 -0.38
C GLY A 30 2.59 0.71 0.46
N GLU A 31 1.63 1.44 -0.13
CA GLU A 31 0.81 2.40 0.60
C GLU A 31 -0.42 1.71 1.20
N ASP A 32 -0.75 2.05 2.45
CA ASP A 32 -2.03 1.65 3.03
C ASP A 32 -3.20 2.37 2.36
N ARG A 33 -4.33 1.67 2.25
CA ARG A 33 -5.56 2.27 1.72
C ARG A 33 -6.04 3.44 2.58
N GLN A 34 -5.90 3.32 3.91
CA GLN A 34 -6.18 4.38 4.86
C GLN A 34 -4.90 4.73 5.59
N LYS A 35 -4.36 5.90 5.26
CA LYS A 35 -3.10 6.40 5.81
C LYS A 35 -3.34 7.14 7.11
N LEU A 36 -2.27 7.34 7.88
CA LEU A 36 -2.30 8.09 9.13
C LEU A 36 -2.91 9.49 8.90
N GLY A 37 -3.92 9.83 9.70
CA GLY A 37 -4.63 11.11 9.59
C GLY A 37 -5.45 11.27 8.30
N TYR A 38 -5.78 10.18 7.60
CA TYR A 38 -6.47 10.21 6.29
C TYR A 38 -5.71 11.01 5.24
N SER A 39 -4.38 11.01 5.30
CA SER A 39 -3.54 11.68 4.32
C SER A 39 -3.65 11.03 2.92
N ILE A 40 -3.39 11.83 1.88
CA ILE A 40 -3.30 11.32 0.51
C ILE A 40 -1.94 10.63 0.28
N THR A 41 -0.87 11.16 0.86
CA THR A 41 0.51 10.63 0.78
C THR A 41 0.91 9.97 2.08
N ASP A 42 1.85 9.03 2.04
CA ASP A 42 2.41 8.47 3.28
C ASP A 42 3.16 9.55 4.07
N PRO A 43 2.86 9.76 5.36
CA PRO A 43 3.55 10.76 6.15
C PRO A 43 5.02 10.40 6.42
N ILE A 44 5.88 11.41 6.45
CA ILE A 44 7.28 11.24 6.88
C ILE A 44 7.32 11.34 8.41
N ILE A 45 7.59 10.22 9.08
CA ILE A 45 7.71 10.16 10.55
C ILE A 45 9.18 10.33 10.96
N CYS A 46 9.57 11.54 11.33
CA CYS A 46 10.91 11.86 11.83
C CYS A 46 11.03 11.56 13.33
N ALA A 47 10.99 10.29 13.71
CA ALA A 47 11.15 9.85 15.10
C ALA A 47 12.49 9.12 15.30
N ALA A 48 13.17 9.40 16.40
CA ALA A 48 14.37 8.65 16.82
C ALA A 48 14.03 7.42 17.68
N THR A 49 12.80 7.33 18.19
CA THR A 49 12.34 6.25 19.08
C THR A 49 10.82 6.14 19.01
N TYR A 50 10.29 4.92 19.09
CA TYR A 50 8.85 4.64 19.22
C TYR A 50 8.53 4.21 20.64
N THR A 51 7.39 4.68 21.16
CA THR A 51 6.93 4.36 22.51
C THR A 51 5.93 3.23 22.49
N PHE A 52 5.92 2.46 23.57
CA PHE A 52 4.94 1.42 23.84
C PHE A 52 3.88 1.95 24.82
N SER A 53 2.62 1.51 24.67
CA SER A 53 1.53 1.95 25.56
C SER A 53 1.73 1.47 26.99
N ASP A 54 2.30 0.28 27.14
CA ASP A 54 2.53 -0.41 28.40
C ASP A 54 3.63 -1.47 28.24
N THR A 55 4.09 -2.03 29.36
CA THR A 55 5.17 -3.04 29.35
C THR A 55 4.78 -4.35 28.63
N GLN A 56 3.50 -4.74 28.63
CA GLN A 56 3.09 -5.96 27.94
C GLN A 56 3.21 -5.78 26.41
N SER A 57 2.87 -4.60 25.89
CA SER A 57 2.96 -4.33 24.45
C SER A 57 4.38 -4.45 23.87
N VAL A 58 5.43 -4.13 24.64
CA VAL A 58 6.82 -4.35 24.20
C VAL A 58 7.24 -5.83 24.30
N ILE A 59 6.76 -6.56 25.32
CA ILE A 59 6.98 -8.00 25.44
C ILE A 59 6.37 -8.71 24.23
N ASP A 60 5.11 -8.42 23.92
CA ASP A 60 4.38 -9.01 22.80
C ASP A 60 5.09 -8.71 21.47
N PHE A 61 5.53 -7.46 21.26
CA PHE A 61 6.25 -7.08 20.06
C PHE A 61 7.55 -7.88 19.86
N ILE A 62 8.33 -8.08 20.93
CA ILE A 62 9.61 -8.81 20.87
C ILE A 62 9.39 -10.31 20.72
N GLU A 63 8.50 -10.90 21.52
CA GLU A 63 8.36 -12.36 21.62
C GLU A 63 7.46 -12.95 20.53
N GLN A 64 6.44 -12.22 20.09
CA GLN A 64 5.50 -12.67 19.07
C GLN A 64 5.87 -12.25 17.64
N GLN A 65 7.01 -11.54 17.48
CA GLN A 65 7.49 -11.02 16.19
C GLN A 65 6.41 -10.23 15.44
N LEU A 66 5.70 -9.38 16.18
CA LEU A 66 4.66 -8.54 15.58
C LEU A 66 5.28 -7.62 14.53
N PRO A 67 4.52 -7.26 13.48
CA PRO A 67 4.98 -6.33 12.45
C PRO A 67 5.43 -5.01 13.07
N ARG A 68 6.48 -4.43 12.47
CA ARG A 68 6.98 -3.09 12.78
C ARG A 68 6.12 -2.02 12.14
#